data_AF-A0A8C7CL39-F1
#
_entry.id   AF-A0A8C7CL39-F1
#
_cell.length_a   1.000
_cell.length_b   1.000
_cell.length_c   1.000
_cell.angle_alpha   90.00
_cell.angle_beta   90.00
_cell.angle_gamma   90.00
#
_symmetry.space_group_name_H-M   'P 1'
#
loop_
_entity.id
_entity.type
_entity.pdbx_description
1 polymer ?
#
loop_
_entity_poly.entity_id
_entity_poly.type
_entity_poly.pdbx_seq_one_letter_code
_entity_poly.pdbx_strand_id
1 'polypeptide(L)'
;MSRLLSDKTLLLSFYPPPMSVLLIWCVIHPCPPVVEIQEATVYWDAAQKSVILNEGVLEKEGGAYGYYNDTLLLTGWGVLEIRAGYGETPESDETTSFLAGYLEGFLTADHYANIYPQMIKDEKILDPLKDFMIKQDYWTREQVKLRRNSDPLWLHAGLILAQLDGLQAGAAYWAKSRQREPLSMFALQFLNEVGDLLDLIPALTPRFNSSRGPVPGMGHCSALIKVLPGFENLLLAHSSWFNYASTMRIYKHWDFRLADTHIATGKISFSSYPGFLTSLDDFYLLGSGLLMTQTTNSVFNTSLFTLVTPHSLLAWQRVRLAHALARTGEQWAHIFSKYNSGTYNSQYMVLDLSRVSLGRSIRDGALTVVEQIPGLVVHSDQTQALRQGYWASYNVPFHADIYNLSGYGVMWRKHGEDFSYDLCPRAKIFRRDQARVTDLASLKHIMRYNNYRKDPYSKGHPCKTICCRNDLRLKKPRPGGCYDTKVTDFHLARQLAGEAVNGPTTQGGLLPFSWSHFNSTAHKGLPQSYNFSFITMKPTLSLYQP
;
A
#
# COMPACT_ATOMS: atom_id res chain seq x y z
N MET A 1 82.39 3.45 76.29
CA MET A 1 81.32 2.43 76.18
C MET A 1 80.32 2.93 75.14
N SER A 2 80.54 2.71 73.83
CA SER A 2 80.09 1.55 73.00
C SER A 2 78.56 1.42 72.94
N ARG A 3 77.81 1.36 71.82
CA ARG A 3 77.99 1.20 70.34
C ARG A 3 76.63 1.61 69.70
N LEU A 4 76.56 2.47 68.68
CA LEU A 4 76.41 2.24 67.21
C LEU A 4 75.03 1.75 66.67
N LEU A 5 74.40 2.62 65.83
CA LEU A 5 73.73 2.43 64.51
C LEU A 5 72.33 1.75 64.46
N SER A 6 71.35 2.11 63.61
CA SER A 6 71.22 3.06 62.47
C SER A 6 69.73 3.29 62.08
N ASP A 7 69.43 4.43 61.44
CA ASP A 7 68.55 4.68 60.25
C ASP A 7 67.16 3.99 60.13
N LYS A 8 66.06 4.59 59.65
CA LYS A 8 65.78 5.83 58.91
C LYS A 8 64.25 6.08 58.89
N THR A 9 63.88 7.35 59.04
CA THR A 9 62.78 8.10 58.39
C THR A 9 61.39 7.47 58.17
N LEU A 10 60.39 7.93 58.93
CA LEU A 10 58.98 7.96 58.52
C LEU A 10 58.42 9.34 58.90
N LEU A 11 58.20 10.23 57.92
CA LEU A 11 57.64 11.57 58.12
C LEU A 11 56.17 11.60 57.68
N LEU A 12 55.33 11.94 58.65
CA LEU A 12 53.90 12.19 58.55
C LEU A 12 53.60 13.45 57.73
N SER A 13 52.52 13.43 56.94
CA SER A 13 51.80 14.66 56.57
C SER A 13 50.29 14.41 56.51
N PHE A 14 49.57 15.43 56.96
CA PHE A 14 48.14 15.47 57.28
C PHE A 14 47.26 15.52 56.00
N TYR A 15 46.16 14.77 56.00
CA TYR A 15 45.11 14.84 54.95
C TYR A 15 43.94 15.76 55.38
N PRO A 16 43.49 16.70 54.52
CA PRO A 16 42.19 17.35 54.63
C PRO A 16 41.08 16.55 53.87
N PRO A 17 39.78 16.79 54.13
CA PRO A 17 38.68 15.95 53.66
C PRO A 17 38.33 16.20 52.17
N PRO A 18 37.65 15.24 51.49
CA PRO A 18 37.41 15.32 50.05
C PRO A 18 36.29 16.30 49.68
N MET A 19 36.58 17.20 48.74
CA MET A 19 35.56 17.96 48.00
C MET A 19 34.73 17.02 47.11
N SER A 20 33.41 17.12 47.23
CA SER A 20 32.45 16.48 46.33
C SER A 20 32.45 17.19 44.98
N VAL A 21 32.96 16.55 43.94
CA VAL A 21 32.85 17.02 42.55
C VAL A 21 31.45 16.70 42.03
N LEU A 22 30.63 17.74 41.86
CA LEU A 22 29.35 17.64 41.14
C LEU A 22 29.65 17.50 39.64
N LEU A 23 29.64 16.25 39.15
CA LEU A 23 29.62 15.96 37.71
C LEU A 23 28.23 16.29 37.17
N ILE A 24 28.09 17.47 36.56
CA ILE A 24 26.94 17.82 35.74
C ILE A 24 26.99 16.93 34.50
N TRP A 25 26.21 15.84 34.51
CA TRP A 25 25.89 15.10 33.29
C TRP A 25 24.99 15.99 32.44
N CYS A 26 25.58 16.70 31.47
CA CYS A 26 24.82 17.21 30.34
C CYS A 26 24.19 16.00 29.65
N VAL A 27 22.88 15.81 29.86
CA VAL A 27 22.07 14.94 29.03
C VAL A 27 22.10 15.56 27.64
N ILE A 28 22.98 15.04 26.78
CA ILE A 28 22.89 15.26 25.34
C ILE A 28 21.57 14.60 24.95
N HIS A 29 20.50 15.38 24.88
CA HIS A 29 19.33 14.96 24.14
C HIS A 29 19.82 14.67 22.72
N PRO A 30 19.63 13.45 22.18
CA PRO A 30 19.92 13.21 20.79
C PRO A 30 19.09 14.22 20.00
N CYS A 31 19.78 15.07 19.23
CA CYS A 31 19.14 15.91 18.23
C CYS A 31 18.23 14.98 17.42
N PRO A 32 16.94 15.32 17.20
CA PRO A 32 16.11 14.50 16.31
C PRO A 32 16.88 14.32 14.99
N PRO A 33 16.91 13.10 14.41
CA PRO A 33 17.62 12.89 13.16
C PRO A 33 17.12 13.94 12.17
N VAL A 34 18.05 14.71 11.63
CA VAL A 34 17.75 15.65 10.56
C VAL A 34 17.16 14.80 9.43
N VAL A 35 15.87 14.99 9.15
CA VAL A 35 15.24 14.29 8.04
C VAL A 35 15.76 14.96 6.77
N GLU A 36 16.78 14.34 6.21
CA GLU A 36 17.39 14.79 4.96
C GLU A 36 16.55 14.24 3.81
N ILE A 37 16.00 15.15 3.00
CA ILE A 37 15.31 14.79 1.76
C ILE A 37 16.36 14.24 0.83
N GLN A 38 16.17 12.99 0.38
CA GLN A 38 17.06 12.37 -0.58
C GLN A 38 16.59 12.73 -1.99
N GLU A 39 17.32 13.62 -2.64
CA GLU A 39 17.08 14.02 -4.03
C GLU A 39 18.01 13.26 -4.96
N ALA A 40 17.55 12.91 -6.16
CA ALA A 40 18.42 12.34 -7.18
C ALA A 40 17.85 12.53 -8.59
N THR A 41 18.77 12.52 -9.56
CA THR A 41 18.47 12.54 -10.99
C THR A 41 19.21 11.41 -11.69
N VAL A 42 18.57 10.79 -12.69
CA VAL A 42 19.17 9.75 -13.53
C VAL A 42 19.12 10.12 -15.01
N TYR A 43 20.20 9.77 -15.71
CA TYR A 43 20.35 9.91 -17.16
C TYR A 43 20.59 8.53 -17.79
N TRP A 44 20.16 8.40 -19.04
CA TRP A 44 20.50 7.25 -19.87
C TRP A 44 21.78 7.53 -20.67
N ASP A 45 22.79 6.69 -20.50
CA ASP A 45 23.96 6.68 -21.40
C ASP A 45 23.72 5.66 -22.51
N ALA A 46 23.34 6.15 -23.70
CA ALA A 46 23.07 5.30 -24.85
C ALA A 46 24.33 4.57 -25.38
N ALA A 47 25.53 5.14 -25.21
CA ALA A 47 26.77 4.56 -25.69
C ALA A 47 27.19 3.36 -24.82
N GLN A 48 27.02 3.49 -23.50
CA GLN A 48 27.36 2.44 -22.54
C GLN A 48 26.18 1.52 -22.19
N LYS A 49 24.95 1.89 -22.60
CA LYS A 49 23.70 1.25 -22.18
C LYS A 49 23.60 1.16 -20.66
N SER A 50 23.94 2.24 -19.98
CA SER A 50 24.04 2.33 -18.53
C SER A 50 23.27 3.54 -17.99
N VAL A 51 23.08 3.58 -16.67
CA VAL A 51 22.47 4.71 -15.97
C VAL A 51 23.55 5.53 -15.29
N ILE A 52 23.51 6.83 -15.51
CA ILE A 52 24.31 7.81 -14.74
C ILE A 52 23.38 8.39 -13.67
N LEU A 53 23.79 8.30 -12.41
CA LEU A 53 23.03 8.77 -11.25
C LEU A 53 23.75 9.97 -10.62
N ASN A 54 23.03 11.07 -10.46
CA ASN A 54 23.47 12.25 -9.73
C ASN A 54 22.67 12.36 -8.42
N GLU A 55 23.35 12.15 -7.28
CA GLU A 55 22.75 12.25 -5.95
C GLU A 55 22.72 13.72 -5.46
N GLY A 56 21.69 14.08 -4.71
CA GLY A 56 21.54 15.39 -4.07
C GLY A 56 21.11 16.53 -5.00
N VAL A 57 20.67 16.22 -6.22
CA VAL A 57 20.26 17.21 -7.22
C VAL A 57 18.98 16.81 -7.96
N LEU A 58 18.15 17.81 -8.28
CA LEU A 58 16.96 17.68 -9.12
C LEU A 58 17.18 18.44 -10.43
N GLU A 59 17.75 17.77 -11.42
CA GLU A 59 18.04 18.32 -12.74
C GLU A 59 16.88 17.95 -13.70
N LYS A 60 16.21 18.96 -14.26
CA LYS A 60 14.98 18.77 -15.06
C LYS A 60 15.26 18.16 -16.43
N GLU A 61 16.51 18.27 -16.86
CA GLU A 61 17.06 17.79 -18.12
C GLU A 61 17.30 16.27 -18.07
N GLY A 62 17.32 15.67 -16.88
CA GLY A 62 17.48 14.23 -16.68
C GLY A 62 16.32 13.38 -17.22
N GLY A 63 16.61 12.10 -17.48
CA GLY A 63 15.60 11.15 -17.95
C GLY A 63 14.55 10.82 -16.88
N ALA A 64 14.95 10.80 -15.61
CA ALA A 64 14.04 10.86 -14.46
C ALA A 64 14.69 11.59 -13.26
N TYR A 65 13.89 12.33 -12.50
CA TYR A 65 14.34 13.01 -11.27
C TYR A 65 13.24 12.99 -10.22
N GLY A 66 13.63 13.13 -8.96
CA GLY A 66 12.69 13.00 -7.86
C GLY A 66 13.35 12.95 -6.49
N TYR A 67 12.52 12.84 -5.47
CA TYR A 67 12.98 12.79 -4.10
C TYR A 67 12.23 11.77 -3.26
N TYR A 68 12.90 11.28 -2.21
CA TYR A 68 12.29 10.55 -1.11
C TYR A 68 12.51 11.32 0.20
N ASN A 69 11.39 11.72 0.82
CA ASN A 69 11.37 12.37 2.12
C ASN A 69 10.98 11.34 3.19
N ASP A 70 11.96 10.82 3.94
CA ASP A 70 11.74 9.80 4.96
C ASP A 70 11.25 10.40 6.29
N THR A 71 9.98 10.81 6.31
CA THR A 71 9.32 11.29 7.53
C THR A 71 8.59 10.19 8.30
N LEU A 72 8.83 8.91 8.04
CA LEU A 72 8.06 7.80 8.63
C LEU A 72 7.97 7.88 10.15
N LEU A 73 9.09 8.16 10.82
CA LEU A 73 9.15 8.24 12.28
C LEU A 73 8.50 9.51 12.86
N LEU A 74 8.37 10.57 12.05
CA LEU A 74 7.80 11.85 12.47
C LEU A 74 6.30 11.94 12.20
N THR A 75 5.87 11.54 11.01
CA THR A 75 4.50 11.74 10.51
C THR A 75 3.74 10.44 10.28
N GLY A 76 4.43 9.30 10.36
CA GLY A 76 3.89 8.00 9.99
C GLY A 76 4.00 7.70 8.49
N TRP A 77 4.56 8.59 7.67
CA TRP A 77 4.71 8.35 6.22
C TRP A 77 6.07 8.83 5.70
N GLY A 78 6.68 8.06 4.81
CA GLY A 78 7.59 8.61 3.81
C GLY A 78 6.80 9.17 2.63
N VAL A 79 7.39 10.12 1.89
CA VAL A 79 6.79 10.68 0.66
C VAL A 79 7.79 10.57 -0.48
N LEU A 80 7.37 9.95 -1.58
CA LEU A 80 8.17 9.78 -2.79
C LEU A 80 7.50 10.52 -3.94
N GLU A 81 8.24 11.36 -4.65
CA GLU A 81 7.78 11.99 -5.89
C GLU A 81 8.81 11.77 -7.00
N ILE A 82 8.36 11.24 -8.14
CA ILE A 82 9.21 10.94 -9.30
C ILE A 82 8.57 11.52 -10.56
N ARG A 83 9.39 12.23 -11.35
CA ARG A 83 9.05 12.66 -12.70
C ARG A 83 9.99 12.00 -13.70
N ALA A 84 9.46 11.56 -14.85
CA ALA A 84 10.26 10.88 -15.88
C ALA A 84 9.76 11.22 -17.29
N GLY A 85 10.68 11.24 -18.27
CA GLY A 85 10.36 11.51 -19.67
C GLY A 85 10.18 13.00 -20.01
N TYR A 86 10.63 13.89 -19.12
CA TYR A 86 10.57 15.35 -19.29
C TYR A 86 11.89 15.99 -19.72
N GLY A 87 12.98 15.20 -19.76
CA GLY A 87 14.32 15.67 -20.12
C GLY A 87 14.40 16.21 -21.56
N GLU A 88 15.46 16.98 -21.84
CA GLU A 88 15.64 17.64 -23.13
C GLU A 88 15.84 16.65 -24.29
N THR A 89 16.50 15.53 -24.00
CA THR A 89 16.69 14.44 -24.96
C THR A 89 15.55 13.44 -24.80
N PRO A 90 14.66 13.27 -25.80
CA PRO A 90 13.56 12.33 -25.70
C PRO A 90 14.08 10.90 -25.67
N GLU A 91 13.73 10.18 -24.61
CA GLU A 91 14.00 8.77 -24.46
C GLU A 91 12.81 7.92 -24.93
N SER A 92 13.05 6.65 -25.25
CA SER A 92 11.95 5.72 -25.50
C SER A 92 11.07 5.54 -24.24
N ASP A 93 9.80 5.18 -24.41
CA ASP A 93 8.89 4.90 -23.29
C ASP A 93 9.42 3.76 -22.39
N GLU A 94 10.09 2.79 -22.99
CA GLU A 94 10.74 1.67 -22.30
C GLU A 94 11.90 2.17 -21.43
N THR A 95 12.79 3.00 -21.99
CA THR A 95 13.88 3.66 -21.25
C THR A 95 13.34 4.55 -20.14
N THR A 96 12.32 5.36 -20.43
CA THR A 96 11.68 6.26 -19.45
C THR A 96 11.13 5.49 -18.26
N SER A 97 10.43 4.39 -18.52
CA SER A 97 9.88 3.52 -17.47
C SER A 97 10.98 2.84 -16.66
N PHE A 98 12.05 2.38 -17.32
CA PHE A 98 13.23 1.81 -16.67
C PHE A 98 13.93 2.83 -15.75
N LEU A 99 14.19 4.06 -16.22
CA LEU A 99 14.81 5.11 -15.42
C LEU A 99 13.95 5.52 -14.22
N ALA A 100 12.62 5.61 -14.39
CA ALA A 100 11.71 5.89 -13.28
C ALA A 100 11.77 4.79 -12.21
N GLY A 101 11.81 3.52 -12.64
CA GLY A 101 12.02 2.38 -11.75
C GLY A 101 13.36 2.45 -11.04
N TYR A 102 14.44 2.71 -11.78
CA TYR A 102 15.79 2.83 -11.24
C TYR A 102 15.87 3.87 -10.14
N LEU A 103 15.34 5.06 -10.39
CA LEU A 103 15.33 6.13 -9.40
C LEU A 103 14.55 5.74 -8.14
N GLU A 104 13.37 5.13 -8.28
CA GLU A 104 12.60 4.63 -7.13
C GLU A 104 13.38 3.57 -6.33
N GLY A 105 14.02 2.64 -7.04
CA GLY A 105 14.79 1.56 -6.45
C GLY A 105 15.97 2.09 -5.65
N PHE A 106 16.67 3.09 -6.19
CA PHE A 106 17.76 3.77 -5.51
C PHE A 106 17.28 4.50 -4.25
N LEU A 107 16.19 5.27 -4.34
CA LEU A 107 15.70 6.11 -3.26
C LEU A 107 15.01 5.33 -2.11
N THR A 108 14.51 4.11 -2.36
CA THR A 108 13.64 3.39 -1.40
C THR A 108 14.10 1.97 -1.03
N ALA A 109 15.36 1.63 -1.28
CA ALA A 109 15.91 0.31 -1.01
C ALA A 109 16.07 0.01 0.51
N ASP A 110 15.06 -0.60 1.17
CA ASP A 110 15.18 -1.50 2.37
C ASP A 110 13.79 -1.79 3.00
N HIS A 111 13.04 -2.82 2.56
CA HIS A 111 11.76 -3.17 3.23
C HIS A 111 11.32 -4.65 3.21
N TYR A 112 12.11 -5.56 2.64
CA TYR A 112 11.73 -6.97 2.50
C TYR A 112 11.58 -7.71 3.85
N ALA A 113 12.38 -7.32 4.85
CA ALA A 113 12.54 -8.05 6.11
C ALA A 113 11.29 -8.13 7.00
N ASN A 114 10.40 -7.13 6.93
CA ASN A 114 9.19 -7.10 7.77
C ASN A 114 8.03 -7.91 7.17
N ILE A 115 7.87 -7.86 5.84
CA ILE A 115 6.74 -8.48 5.13
C ILE A 115 6.96 -9.98 4.92
N TYR A 116 8.18 -10.38 4.54
CA TYR A 116 8.49 -11.77 4.22
C TYR A 116 8.02 -12.78 5.28
N PRO A 117 8.37 -12.66 6.58
CA PRO A 117 7.96 -13.62 7.61
C PRO A 117 6.45 -13.62 7.91
N GLN A 118 5.72 -12.66 7.36
CA GLN A 118 4.28 -12.49 7.58
C GLN A 118 3.48 -13.27 6.53
N MET A 119 4.03 -13.39 5.33
CA MET A 119 3.45 -14.16 4.22
C MET A 119 3.96 -15.60 4.22
N ILE A 120 5.29 -15.79 4.30
CA ILE A 120 5.91 -17.11 4.28
C ILE A 120 6.05 -17.62 5.72
N LYS A 121 5.18 -18.58 6.08
CA LYS A 121 5.18 -19.24 7.40
C LYS A 121 5.66 -20.68 7.38
N ASP A 122 5.58 -21.31 6.22
CA ASP A 122 6.06 -22.67 5.97
C ASP A 122 7.00 -22.60 4.76
N GLU A 123 8.27 -22.92 4.97
CA GLU A 123 9.28 -22.84 3.91
C GLU A 123 8.99 -23.80 2.75
N LYS A 124 8.19 -24.85 2.97
CA LYS A 124 7.80 -25.81 1.91
C LYS A 124 7.03 -25.16 0.77
N ILE A 125 6.41 -23.99 0.99
CA ILE A 125 5.70 -23.26 -0.07
C ILE A 125 6.64 -22.53 -1.02
N LEU A 126 7.91 -22.32 -0.64
CA LEU A 126 8.82 -21.46 -1.39
C LEU A 126 9.14 -22.00 -2.77
N ASP A 127 9.38 -23.30 -2.92
CA ASP A 127 9.73 -23.87 -4.22
C ASP A 127 8.54 -23.83 -5.20
N PRO A 128 7.33 -24.30 -4.85
CA PRO A 128 6.15 -24.13 -5.70
C PRO A 128 5.84 -22.67 -6.04
N LEU A 129 6.01 -21.77 -5.07
CA LEU A 129 5.75 -20.35 -5.27
C LEU A 129 6.75 -19.73 -6.25
N LYS A 130 8.05 -19.95 -6.04
CA LYS A 130 9.11 -19.49 -6.94
C LYS A 130 8.90 -20.02 -8.35
N ASP A 131 8.59 -21.30 -8.51
CA ASP A 131 8.31 -21.92 -9.80
C ASP A 131 7.12 -21.25 -10.51
N PHE A 132 6.03 -20.99 -9.78
CA PHE A 132 4.87 -20.28 -10.34
C PHE A 132 5.25 -18.87 -10.80
N MET A 133 5.93 -18.09 -9.95
CA MET A 133 6.32 -16.70 -10.24
C MET A 133 7.28 -16.63 -11.44
N ILE A 134 8.26 -17.52 -11.52
CA ILE A 134 9.19 -17.60 -12.66
C ILE A 134 8.43 -17.89 -13.96
N LYS A 135 7.50 -18.86 -13.93
CA LYS A 135 6.69 -19.19 -15.11
C LYS A 135 5.78 -18.04 -15.53
N GLN A 136 5.22 -17.31 -14.56
CA GLN A 136 4.34 -16.17 -14.80
C GLN A 136 5.09 -14.98 -15.41
N ASP A 137 6.26 -14.64 -14.86
CA ASP A 137 7.13 -13.58 -15.40
C ASP A 137 7.61 -13.94 -16.81
N TYR A 138 8.08 -15.18 -17.01
CA TYR A 138 8.48 -15.67 -18.33
C TYR A 138 7.35 -15.58 -19.36
N TRP A 139 6.16 -16.07 -19.00
CA TRP A 139 5.00 -15.99 -19.88
C TRP A 139 4.64 -14.54 -20.24
N THR A 140 4.65 -13.65 -19.26
CA THR A 140 4.36 -12.22 -19.46
C THR A 140 5.35 -11.60 -20.44
N ARG A 141 6.66 -11.82 -20.23
CA ARG A 141 7.72 -11.32 -21.11
C ARG A 141 7.60 -11.86 -22.54
N GLU A 142 7.26 -13.14 -22.69
CA GLU A 142 7.01 -13.74 -24.02
C GLU A 142 5.78 -13.11 -24.71
N GLN A 143 4.68 -12.87 -23.99
CA GLN A 143 3.52 -12.19 -24.58
C GLN A 143 3.85 -10.74 -24.99
N VAL A 144 4.62 -10.01 -24.18
CA VAL A 144 5.11 -8.66 -24.55
C VAL A 144 5.92 -8.71 -25.84
N LYS A 145 6.90 -9.62 -25.93
CA LYS A 145 7.73 -9.80 -27.14
C LYS A 145 6.90 -10.07 -28.39
N LEU A 146 5.85 -10.88 -28.27
CA LEU A 146 4.99 -11.27 -29.40
C LEU A 146 3.98 -10.19 -29.81
N ARG A 147 3.51 -9.36 -28.87
CA ARG A 147 2.29 -8.55 -29.06
C ARG A 147 2.45 -7.05 -28.84
N ARG A 148 3.59 -6.57 -28.30
CA ARG A 148 3.77 -5.14 -27.96
C ARG A 148 3.58 -4.18 -29.14
N ASN A 149 3.83 -4.62 -30.36
CA ASN A 149 3.71 -3.79 -31.56
C ASN A 149 2.27 -3.74 -32.13
N SER A 150 1.34 -4.56 -31.62
CA SER A 150 -0.02 -4.69 -32.14
C SER A 150 -1.13 -4.57 -31.09
N ASP A 151 -0.80 -4.69 -29.80
CA ASP A 151 -1.75 -4.57 -28.69
C ASP A 151 -1.22 -3.59 -27.62
N PRO A 152 -1.89 -2.44 -27.40
CA PRO A 152 -1.49 -1.47 -26.38
C PRO A 152 -1.41 -2.06 -24.97
N LEU A 153 -2.21 -3.09 -24.65
CA LEU A 153 -2.12 -3.77 -23.36
C LEU A 153 -0.72 -4.36 -23.15
N TRP A 154 -0.18 -5.03 -24.18
CA TRP A 154 1.11 -5.70 -24.11
C TRP A 154 2.29 -4.74 -24.26
N LEU A 155 2.10 -3.60 -24.93
CA LEU A 155 3.06 -2.48 -24.85
C LEU A 155 3.21 -2.01 -23.40
N HIS A 156 2.10 -1.65 -22.75
CA HIS A 156 2.11 -1.14 -21.37
C HIS A 156 2.53 -2.22 -20.35
N ALA A 157 2.27 -3.50 -20.61
CA ALA A 157 2.81 -4.59 -19.79
C ALA A 157 4.33 -4.62 -19.86
N GLY A 158 4.90 -4.38 -21.06
CA GLY A 158 6.34 -4.20 -21.24
C GLY A 158 6.90 -3.00 -20.47
N LEU A 159 6.18 -1.86 -20.45
CA LEU A 159 6.60 -0.68 -19.68
C LEU A 159 6.60 -0.93 -18.17
N ILE A 160 5.60 -1.66 -17.65
CA ILE A 160 5.56 -2.08 -16.24
C ILE A 160 6.75 -2.99 -15.90
N LEU A 161 7.08 -3.94 -16.78
CA LEU A 161 8.25 -4.81 -16.59
C LEU A 161 9.57 -4.03 -16.67
N ALA A 162 9.69 -3.07 -17.58
CA ALA A 162 10.85 -2.18 -17.66
C ALA A 162 11.02 -1.37 -16.37
N GLN A 163 9.93 -0.87 -15.79
CA GLN A 163 9.96 -0.20 -14.48
C GLN A 163 10.39 -1.15 -13.36
N LEU A 164 9.95 -2.41 -13.36
CA LEU A 164 10.37 -3.41 -12.38
C LEU A 164 11.87 -3.76 -12.52
N ASP A 165 12.35 -3.92 -13.75
CA ASP A 165 13.77 -4.17 -14.05
C ASP A 165 14.63 -2.97 -13.60
N GLY A 166 14.14 -1.75 -13.85
CA GLY A 166 14.73 -0.51 -13.36
C GLY A 166 14.81 -0.50 -11.83
N LEU A 167 13.68 -0.78 -11.15
CA LEU A 167 13.60 -0.84 -9.68
C LEU A 167 14.67 -1.77 -9.10
N GLN A 168 14.87 -2.94 -9.70
CA GLN A 168 15.90 -3.87 -9.28
C GLN A 168 17.31 -3.31 -9.49
N ALA A 169 17.58 -2.73 -10.67
CA ALA A 169 18.88 -2.17 -10.99
C ALA A 169 19.26 -1.00 -10.05
N GLY A 170 18.32 -0.11 -9.78
CA GLY A 170 18.52 1.02 -8.86
C GLY A 170 18.74 0.58 -7.41
N ALA A 171 17.93 -0.37 -6.93
CA ALA A 171 18.11 -0.94 -5.59
C ALA A 171 19.45 -1.68 -5.46
N ALA A 172 19.89 -2.37 -6.53
CA ALA A 172 21.18 -3.05 -6.55
C ALA A 172 22.35 -2.06 -6.55
N TYR A 173 22.24 -0.94 -7.27
CA TYR A 173 23.23 0.12 -7.25
C TYR A 173 23.38 0.73 -5.85
N TRP A 174 22.26 1.07 -5.20
CA TRP A 174 22.25 1.56 -3.82
C TRP A 174 22.88 0.56 -2.86
N ALA A 175 22.54 -0.73 -2.98
CA ALA A 175 23.09 -1.76 -2.11
C ALA A 175 24.63 -1.85 -2.26
N LYS A 176 25.12 -1.83 -3.52
CA LYS A 176 26.55 -1.82 -3.81
C LYS A 176 27.25 -0.59 -3.24
N SER A 177 26.68 0.61 -3.38
CA SER A 177 27.29 1.85 -2.85
C SER A 177 27.34 1.86 -1.31
N ARG A 178 26.45 1.11 -0.65
CA ARG A 178 26.41 0.93 0.82
C ARG A 178 27.07 -0.36 1.32
N GLN A 179 27.76 -1.11 0.47
CA GLN A 179 28.37 -2.42 0.80
C GLN A 179 27.37 -3.41 1.43
N ARG A 180 26.15 -3.44 0.89
CA ARG A 180 25.06 -4.35 1.27
C ARG A 180 24.74 -5.31 0.14
N GLU A 181 24.15 -6.45 0.50
CA GLU A 181 23.60 -7.38 -0.47
C GLU A 181 22.36 -6.78 -1.15
N PRO A 182 22.29 -6.83 -2.50
CA PRO A 182 21.13 -6.34 -3.24
C PRO A 182 19.92 -7.26 -3.03
N LEU A 183 18.72 -6.68 -3.07
CA LEU A 183 17.50 -7.49 -3.15
C LEU A 183 17.50 -8.26 -4.46
N SER A 184 17.18 -9.56 -4.38
CA SER A 184 17.01 -10.40 -5.56
C SER A 184 15.77 -9.99 -6.35
N MET A 185 15.71 -10.33 -7.64
CA MET A 185 14.50 -10.11 -8.45
C MET A 185 13.28 -10.79 -7.81
N PHE A 186 13.44 -12.01 -7.29
CA PHE A 186 12.39 -12.70 -6.54
C PHE A 186 11.87 -11.87 -5.36
N ALA A 187 12.76 -11.23 -4.58
CA ALA A 187 12.34 -10.42 -3.45
C ALA A 187 11.50 -9.22 -3.88
N LEU A 188 11.82 -8.59 -5.02
CA LEU A 188 11.05 -7.46 -5.56
C LEU A 188 9.73 -7.89 -6.18
N GLN A 189 9.71 -8.99 -6.94
CA GLN A 189 8.48 -9.60 -7.44
C GLN A 189 7.56 -9.97 -6.26
N PHE A 190 8.10 -10.61 -5.23
CA PHE A 190 7.37 -10.96 -4.02
C PHE A 190 6.69 -9.74 -3.37
N LEU A 191 7.38 -8.59 -3.28
CA LEU A 191 6.80 -7.37 -2.73
C LEU A 191 5.63 -6.85 -3.57
N ASN A 192 5.77 -6.87 -4.90
CA ASN A 192 4.70 -6.42 -5.80
C ASN A 192 3.50 -7.37 -5.83
N GLU A 193 3.71 -8.63 -5.46
CA GLU A 193 2.70 -9.69 -5.48
C GLU A 193 2.04 -9.96 -4.13
N VAL A 194 2.34 -9.21 -3.06
CA VAL A 194 1.83 -9.49 -1.70
C VAL A 194 0.32 -9.70 -1.63
N GLY A 195 -0.46 -8.94 -2.41
CA GLY A 195 -1.91 -9.13 -2.52
C GLY A 195 -2.27 -10.45 -3.21
N ASP A 196 -1.61 -10.77 -4.33
CA ASP A 196 -1.78 -12.01 -5.08
C ASP A 196 -1.40 -13.25 -4.26
N LEU A 197 -0.37 -13.14 -3.42
CA LEU A 197 0.11 -14.20 -2.53
C LEU A 197 -0.96 -14.64 -1.50
N LEU A 198 -1.94 -13.79 -1.17
CA LEU A 198 -3.04 -14.15 -0.27
C LEU A 198 -3.91 -15.29 -0.81
N ASP A 199 -4.05 -15.38 -2.14
CA ASP A 199 -4.78 -16.45 -2.82
C ASP A 199 -3.82 -17.52 -3.38
N LEU A 200 -2.65 -17.11 -3.87
CA LEU A 200 -1.69 -18.01 -4.52
C LEU A 200 -1.08 -19.02 -3.54
N ILE A 201 -0.70 -18.60 -2.33
CA ILE A 201 -0.16 -19.51 -1.31
C ILE A 201 -1.18 -20.63 -0.97
N PRO A 202 -2.45 -20.31 -0.64
CA PRO A 202 -3.49 -21.33 -0.48
C PRO A 202 -3.74 -22.21 -1.72
N ALA A 203 -3.61 -21.66 -2.92
CA ALA A 203 -3.79 -22.41 -4.17
C ALA A 203 -2.66 -23.43 -4.40
N LEU A 204 -1.43 -23.08 -4.04
CA LEU A 204 -0.24 -23.92 -4.23
C LEU A 204 0.05 -24.88 -3.05
N THR A 205 -0.55 -24.65 -1.88
CA THR A 205 -0.35 -25.50 -0.71
C THR A 205 -1.12 -26.82 -0.87
N PRO A 206 -0.45 -28.00 -0.84
CA PRO A 206 -1.12 -29.29 -0.92
C PRO A 206 -2.13 -29.44 0.23
N ARG A 207 -3.40 -29.67 -0.09
CA ARG A 207 -4.41 -29.94 0.92
C ARG A 207 -4.26 -31.37 1.44
N PHE A 208 -3.49 -31.53 2.52
CA PHE A 208 -3.72 -32.70 3.37
C PHE A 208 -5.16 -32.63 3.88
N ASN A 209 -5.91 -33.71 3.71
CA ASN A 209 -7.31 -33.95 4.11
C ASN A 209 -7.61 -33.50 5.56
N SER A 210 -7.65 -32.21 5.80
CA SER A 210 -8.02 -31.61 7.06
C SER A 210 -9.34 -30.88 6.82
N SER A 211 -10.40 -31.49 7.33
CA SER A 211 -11.77 -30.96 7.42
C SER A 211 -11.88 -29.71 8.32
N ARG A 212 -10.76 -29.04 8.60
CA ARG A 212 -10.59 -27.85 9.45
C ARG A 212 -9.52 -26.93 8.86
N GLY A 213 -9.75 -26.40 7.66
CA GLY A 213 -9.06 -25.20 7.22
C GLY A 213 -9.38 -24.05 8.19
N PRO A 214 -8.40 -23.24 8.62
CA PRO A 214 -8.70 -22.08 9.46
C PRO A 214 -9.70 -21.18 8.74
N VAL A 215 -10.74 -20.73 9.44
CA VAL A 215 -11.59 -19.63 8.96
C VAL A 215 -10.64 -18.45 8.70
N PRO A 216 -10.52 -17.94 7.47
CA PRO A 216 -9.70 -16.78 7.19
C PRO A 216 -10.06 -15.64 8.16
N GLY A 217 -9.06 -14.89 8.61
CA GLY A 217 -9.30 -13.72 9.45
C GLY A 217 -10.29 -12.78 8.77
N MET A 218 -11.13 -12.09 9.55
CA MET A 218 -12.04 -11.07 9.02
C MET A 218 -11.25 -10.01 8.25
N GLY A 219 -11.48 -9.95 6.93
CA GLY A 219 -11.49 -8.80 6.01
C GLY A 219 -10.29 -7.86 5.98
N HIS A 220 -9.83 -7.53 4.77
CA HIS A 220 -8.64 -6.71 4.56
C HIS A 220 -8.86 -5.20 4.52
N CYS A 221 -10.07 -4.66 4.35
CA CYS A 221 -10.21 -3.20 4.16
C CYS A 221 -11.63 -2.72 4.48
N SER A 222 -11.79 -1.41 4.65
CA SER A 222 -13.11 -0.75 4.59
C SER A 222 -13.02 0.48 3.69
N ALA A 223 -14.00 0.68 2.82
CA ALA A 223 -14.08 1.86 1.95
C ALA A 223 -15.46 2.51 2.04
N LEU A 224 -15.49 3.84 1.85
CA LEU A 224 -16.72 4.61 1.77
C LEU A 224 -16.58 5.69 0.68
N ILE A 225 -17.52 5.69 -0.26
CA ILE A 225 -17.78 6.79 -1.18
C ILE A 225 -19.06 7.47 -0.71
N LYS A 226 -19.00 8.77 -0.45
CA LYS A 226 -20.11 9.54 0.11
C LYS A 226 -20.38 10.77 -0.74
N VAL A 227 -21.63 10.98 -1.11
CA VAL A 227 -22.11 12.20 -1.75
C VAL A 227 -22.82 13.04 -0.71
N LEU A 228 -22.52 14.35 -0.65
CA LEU A 228 -23.24 15.27 0.23
C LEU A 228 -24.69 15.52 -0.25
N PRO A 229 -25.62 15.91 0.65
CA PRO A 229 -27.06 15.85 0.37
C PRO A 229 -27.54 16.55 -0.90
N GLY A 230 -26.98 17.72 -1.23
CA GLY A 230 -27.27 18.49 -2.44
C GLY A 230 -26.22 18.31 -3.54
N PHE A 231 -25.41 17.24 -3.48
CA PHE A 231 -24.26 16.98 -4.35
C PHE A 231 -23.17 18.06 -4.25
N GLU A 232 -23.06 18.74 -3.11
CA GLU A 232 -22.11 19.84 -2.88
C GLU A 232 -20.67 19.35 -2.93
N ASN A 233 -20.44 18.09 -2.56
CA ASN A 233 -19.14 17.44 -2.65
C ASN A 233 -19.31 15.91 -2.81
N LEU A 234 -18.24 15.29 -3.29
CA LEU A 234 -18.08 13.85 -3.42
C LEU A 234 -16.82 13.45 -2.65
N LEU A 235 -16.99 12.58 -1.67
CA LEU A 235 -15.95 12.18 -0.74
C LEU A 235 -15.58 10.72 -0.98
N LEU A 236 -14.29 10.40 -0.92
CA LEU A 236 -13.77 9.04 -1.04
C LEU A 236 -12.83 8.76 0.13
N ALA A 237 -12.99 7.60 0.75
CA ALA A 237 -12.08 7.14 1.78
C ALA A 237 -11.85 5.64 1.76
N HIS A 238 -10.65 5.26 2.20
CA HIS A 238 -10.20 3.88 2.30
C HIS A 238 -9.35 3.68 3.56
N SER A 239 -9.65 2.64 4.34
CA SER A 239 -8.89 2.22 5.53
C SER A 239 -8.41 0.78 5.35
N SER A 240 -7.09 0.62 5.15
CA SER A 240 -6.45 -0.69 4.98
C SER A 240 -6.39 -1.46 6.28
N TRP A 241 -6.67 -2.75 6.22
CA TRP A 241 -6.50 -3.72 7.30
C TRP A 241 -5.57 -4.85 6.89
N PHE A 242 -4.41 -4.91 7.53
CA PHE A 242 -3.52 -6.05 7.36
C PHE A 242 -2.66 -6.20 8.62
N ASN A 243 -1.53 -6.88 8.56
CA ASN A 243 -0.63 -6.95 9.72
C ASN A 243 0.05 -5.59 9.95
N TYR A 244 0.29 -5.23 11.22
CA TYR A 244 0.91 -3.95 11.54
C TYR A 244 2.39 -3.90 11.14
N ALA A 245 3.05 -5.03 10.88
CA ALA A 245 4.39 -5.06 10.31
C ALA A 245 4.47 -4.45 8.89
N SER A 246 3.32 -4.23 8.24
CA SER A 246 3.24 -3.52 6.95
C SER A 246 3.20 -1.99 7.10
N THR A 247 3.31 -1.42 8.29
CA THR A 247 3.17 0.03 8.50
C THR A 247 4.41 0.87 8.12
N MET A 248 5.36 0.33 7.36
CA MET A 248 6.38 1.15 6.69
C MET A 248 5.79 1.72 5.41
N ARG A 249 5.32 2.96 5.49
CA ARG A 249 4.47 3.54 4.46
C ARG A 249 5.20 4.57 3.64
N ILE A 250 4.99 4.53 2.33
CA ILE A 250 5.38 5.60 1.41
C ILE A 250 4.13 6.05 0.66
N TYR A 251 3.82 7.35 0.70
CA TYR A 251 2.86 7.93 -0.23
C TYR A 251 3.60 8.33 -1.50
N LYS A 252 3.13 7.88 -2.65
CA LYS A 252 3.83 8.01 -3.94
C LYS A 252 3.10 8.95 -4.88
N HIS A 253 3.88 9.77 -5.55
CA HIS A 253 3.46 10.65 -6.63
C HIS A 253 4.33 10.35 -7.85
N TRP A 254 3.72 9.87 -8.94
CA TRP A 254 4.42 9.65 -10.19
C TRP A 254 3.85 10.56 -11.26
N ASP A 255 4.72 11.15 -12.07
CA ASP A 255 4.38 11.91 -13.28
C ASP A 255 5.32 11.49 -14.42
N PHE A 256 4.87 10.51 -15.21
CA PHE A 256 5.62 9.99 -16.35
C PHE A 256 5.04 10.54 -17.64
N ARG A 257 5.88 11.17 -18.46
CA ARG A 257 5.54 11.59 -19.81
C ARG A 257 5.98 10.49 -20.78
N LEU A 258 5.00 9.77 -21.31
CA LEU A 258 5.20 8.74 -22.32
C LEU A 258 4.68 9.23 -23.67
N ALA A 259 5.31 8.80 -24.75
CA ALA A 259 5.00 9.16 -26.13
C ALA A 259 3.83 8.35 -26.72
N ASP A 260 3.57 7.13 -26.20
CA ASP A 260 2.44 6.32 -26.64
C ASP A 260 1.10 7.09 -26.53
N THR A 261 0.31 7.04 -27.61
CA THR A 261 -0.94 7.80 -27.72
C THR A 261 -2.13 7.11 -27.03
N HIS A 262 -2.01 5.82 -26.71
CA HIS A 262 -3.07 5.07 -26.03
C HIS A 262 -3.10 5.34 -24.52
N ILE A 263 -2.04 5.93 -23.96
CA ILE A 263 -1.99 6.26 -22.53
C ILE A 263 -3.11 7.23 -22.14
N ALA A 264 -3.87 6.85 -21.12
CA ALA A 264 -4.87 7.71 -20.49
C ALA A 264 -4.21 8.69 -19.53
N THR A 265 -3.24 8.21 -18.72
CA THR A 265 -2.46 9.05 -17.80
C THR A 265 -1.15 8.38 -17.40
N GLY A 266 -0.06 9.15 -17.34
CA GLY A 266 1.17 8.79 -16.62
C GLY A 266 1.29 9.45 -15.25
N LYS A 267 0.28 10.22 -14.84
CA LYS A 267 0.20 10.90 -13.54
C LYS A 267 -0.66 10.09 -12.58
N ILE A 268 -0.09 9.66 -11.45
CA ILE A 268 -0.82 8.95 -10.40
C ILE A 268 -0.33 9.35 -9.01
N SER A 269 -1.22 9.32 -8.02
CA SER A 269 -0.88 9.54 -6.61
C SER A 269 -1.60 8.52 -5.73
N PHE A 270 -0.87 7.83 -4.86
CA PHE A 270 -1.38 6.65 -4.18
C PHE A 270 -0.61 6.31 -2.90
N SER A 271 -1.30 5.70 -1.93
CA SER A 271 -0.65 5.15 -0.74
C SER A 271 0.04 3.83 -1.08
N SER A 272 1.24 3.59 -0.55
CA SER A 272 2.08 2.47 -0.97
C SER A 272 3.06 2.06 0.13
N TYR A 273 3.99 1.20 -0.26
CA TYR A 273 5.10 0.65 0.52
C TYR A 273 6.42 0.78 -0.26
N PRO A 274 7.59 0.73 0.41
CA PRO A 274 8.88 0.68 -0.27
C PRO A 274 9.02 -0.60 -1.13
N GLY A 275 9.52 -0.44 -2.36
CA GLY A 275 9.67 -1.54 -3.35
C GLY A 275 8.40 -1.97 -4.07
N PHE A 276 7.24 -1.41 -3.73
CA PHE A 276 5.97 -1.74 -4.37
C PHE A 276 5.67 -0.76 -5.50
N LEU A 277 5.62 -1.22 -6.74
CA LEU A 277 5.13 -0.47 -7.89
C LEU A 277 3.58 -0.49 -7.98
N THR A 278 2.92 -0.71 -6.84
CA THR A 278 1.47 -0.80 -6.66
C THR A 278 1.09 -0.34 -5.25
N SER A 279 -0.18 -0.02 -5.01
CA SER A 279 -0.67 0.47 -3.73
C SER A 279 -0.83 -0.64 -2.72
N LEU A 280 -1.24 -1.83 -3.15
CA LEU A 280 -1.74 -2.95 -2.35
C LEU A 280 -3.02 -2.61 -1.55
N ASP A 281 -3.20 -1.38 -1.08
CA ASP A 281 -4.29 -1.00 -0.19
C ASP A 281 -5.71 -1.32 -0.70
N ASP A 282 -6.24 -0.84 -1.83
CA ASP A 282 -5.69 0.10 -2.80
C ASP A 282 -6.36 1.49 -2.67
N PHE A 283 -5.61 2.58 -2.88
CA PHE A 283 -6.15 3.94 -2.99
C PHE A 283 -5.36 4.76 -4.00
N TYR A 284 -6.00 5.13 -5.11
CA TYR A 284 -5.39 5.82 -6.24
C TYR A 284 -6.18 7.04 -6.68
N LEU A 285 -5.42 8.11 -6.96
CA LEU A 285 -5.87 9.31 -7.65
C LEU A 285 -5.15 9.33 -9.00
N LEU A 286 -5.91 9.26 -10.11
CA LEU A 286 -5.34 9.13 -11.45
C LEU A 286 -5.53 10.42 -12.24
N GLY A 287 -4.51 10.84 -12.97
CA GLY A 287 -4.53 12.04 -13.81
C GLY A 287 -5.56 12.01 -14.94
N SER A 288 -6.13 10.83 -15.24
CA SER A 288 -7.27 10.66 -16.16
C SER A 288 -8.59 11.18 -15.58
N GLY A 289 -8.63 11.53 -14.28
CA GLY A 289 -9.85 11.91 -13.57
C GLY A 289 -10.58 10.72 -12.93
N LEU A 290 -10.03 9.52 -13.03
CA LEU A 290 -10.51 8.33 -12.34
C LEU A 290 -9.91 8.23 -10.94
N LEU A 291 -10.72 7.85 -9.94
CA LEU A 291 -10.25 7.43 -8.63
C LEU A 291 -10.51 5.94 -8.49
N MET A 292 -9.58 5.20 -7.87
CA MET A 292 -9.76 3.77 -7.65
C MET A 292 -9.43 3.42 -6.21
N THR A 293 -10.35 2.70 -5.57
CA THR A 293 -10.08 2.00 -4.31
C THR A 293 -10.64 0.58 -4.36
N GLN A 294 -10.29 -0.24 -3.39
CA GLN A 294 -10.66 -1.65 -3.38
C GLN A 294 -10.90 -2.14 -1.94
N THR A 295 -11.67 -3.23 -1.78
CA THR A 295 -11.55 -4.10 -0.58
C THR A 295 -11.51 -5.58 -0.97
N THR A 296 -10.65 -6.37 -0.32
CA THR A 296 -10.39 -7.77 -0.74
C THR A 296 -11.53 -8.69 -0.35
N ASN A 297 -12.03 -9.48 -1.28
CA ASN A 297 -12.98 -10.55 -1.01
C ASN A 297 -12.23 -11.87 -0.80
N SER A 298 -12.79 -12.77 0.00
CA SER A 298 -12.23 -14.11 0.18
C SER A 298 -12.86 -15.10 -0.80
N VAL A 299 -12.10 -16.08 -1.27
CA VAL A 299 -12.64 -17.21 -2.03
C VAL A 299 -12.70 -18.44 -1.14
N PHE A 300 -13.88 -18.73 -0.59
CA PHE A 300 -14.12 -19.91 0.24
C PHE A 300 -14.39 -21.16 -0.58
N ASN A 301 -14.88 -21.00 -1.81
CA ASN A 301 -15.00 -22.11 -2.75
C ASN A 301 -13.64 -22.46 -3.33
N THR A 302 -12.93 -23.25 -2.56
CA THR A 302 -11.55 -23.62 -2.83
C THR A 302 -11.35 -24.49 -4.07
N SER A 303 -12.41 -25.00 -4.72
CA SER A 303 -12.29 -25.67 -6.02
C SER A 303 -11.94 -24.71 -7.15
N LEU A 304 -12.23 -23.41 -6.99
CA LEU A 304 -11.93 -22.39 -7.99
C LEU A 304 -10.43 -22.16 -8.16
N PHE A 305 -9.61 -22.51 -7.16
CA PHE A 305 -8.16 -22.35 -7.24
C PHE A 305 -7.48 -23.26 -8.28
N THR A 306 -8.17 -24.25 -8.85
CA THR A 306 -7.66 -25.00 -10.01
C THR A 306 -7.55 -24.16 -11.28
N LEU A 307 -8.22 -23.00 -11.32
CA LEU A 307 -8.18 -22.05 -12.43
C LEU A 307 -7.02 -21.06 -12.32
N VAL A 308 -6.30 -21.04 -11.20
CA VAL A 308 -5.12 -20.18 -11.00
C VAL A 308 -3.94 -20.81 -11.72
N THR A 309 -3.42 -20.14 -12.75
CA THR A 309 -2.30 -20.64 -13.57
C THR A 309 -1.28 -19.54 -13.83
N PRO A 310 0.00 -19.88 -14.08
CA PRO A 310 1.02 -18.88 -14.40
C PRO A 310 0.81 -18.22 -15.78
N HIS A 311 -0.10 -18.73 -16.62
CA HIS A 311 -0.43 -18.12 -17.93
C HIS A 311 -1.51 -17.05 -17.77
N SER A 312 -1.29 -16.12 -16.85
CA SER A 312 -2.21 -15.04 -16.50
C SER A 312 -1.43 -13.80 -16.06
N LEU A 313 -2.08 -12.64 -16.03
CA LEU A 313 -1.51 -11.42 -15.45
C LEU A 313 -1.96 -11.31 -14.00
N LEU A 314 -1.01 -11.10 -13.09
CA LEU A 314 -1.31 -10.92 -11.67
C LEU A 314 -2.10 -9.62 -11.44
N ALA A 315 -2.81 -9.53 -10.31
CA ALA A 315 -3.72 -8.42 -10.05
C ALA A 315 -3.01 -7.07 -10.05
N TRP A 316 -1.82 -6.98 -9.45
CA TRP A 316 -1.05 -5.72 -9.43
C TRP A 316 -0.70 -5.23 -10.85
N GLN A 317 -0.39 -6.15 -11.77
CA GLN A 317 -0.10 -5.84 -13.18
C GLN A 317 -1.38 -5.33 -13.86
N ARG A 318 -2.50 -6.05 -13.70
CA ARG A 318 -3.78 -5.69 -14.33
C ARG A 318 -4.35 -4.36 -13.82
N VAL A 319 -4.20 -4.07 -12.52
CA VAL A 319 -4.54 -2.78 -11.92
C VAL A 319 -3.71 -1.66 -12.56
N ARG A 320 -2.38 -1.83 -12.66
CA ARG A 320 -1.48 -0.86 -13.31
C ARG A 320 -1.81 -0.63 -14.79
N LEU A 321 -2.12 -1.70 -15.52
CA LEU A 321 -2.55 -1.62 -16.92
C LEU A 321 -3.87 -0.84 -17.07
N ALA A 322 -4.84 -1.13 -16.21
CA ALA A 322 -6.12 -0.43 -16.21
C ALA A 322 -5.96 1.07 -15.86
N HIS A 323 -5.07 1.42 -14.92
CA HIS A 323 -4.75 2.82 -14.64
C HIS A 323 -4.12 3.56 -15.82
N ALA A 324 -3.19 2.90 -16.51
CA ALA A 324 -2.47 3.51 -17.62
C ALA A 324 -3.37 3.75 -18.84
N LEU A 325 -4.36 2.87 -19.10
CA LEU A 325 -5.11 2.84 -20.35
C LEU A 325 -6.56 3.31 -20.25
N ALA A 326 -7.20 3.29 -19.08
CA ALA A 326 -8.63 3.58 -18.96
C ALA A 326 -8.95 5.06 -18.80
N ARG A 327 -9.99 5.52 -19.51
CA ARG A 327 -10.57 6.88 -19.39
C ARG A 327 -11.96 6.89 -18.73
N THR A 328 -12.58 5.72 -18.59
CA THR A 328 -13.88 5.55 -17.91
C THR A 328 -13.82 4.34 -16.98
N GLY A 329 -14.76 4.24 -16.02
CA GLY A 329 -14.87 3.07 -15.14
C GLY A 329 -15.15 1.77 -15.88
N GLU A 330 -15.97 1.81 -16.93
CA GLU A 330 -16.25 0.65 -17.79
C GLU A 330 -15.01 0.17 -18.56
N GLN A 331 -14.24 1.11 -19.16
CA GLN A 331 -12.97 0.77 -19.80
C GLN A 331 -11.99 0.14 -18.80
N TRP A 332 -11.92 0.70 -17.58
CA TRP A 332 -11.09 0.15 -16.52
C TRP A 332 -11.48 -1.30 -16.22
N ALA A 333 -12.78 -1.58 -16.09
CA ALA A 333 -13.29 -2.93 -15.84
C ALA A 333 -12.93 -3.90 -16.98
N HIS A 334 -13.08 -3.49 -18.24
CA HIS A 334 -12.73 -4.32 -19.39
C HIS A 334 -11.23 -4.63 -19.47
N ILE A 335 -10.38 -3.63 -19.24
CA ILE A 335 -8.92 -3.81 -19.26
C ILE A 335 -8.49 -4.72 -18.11
N PHE A 336 -8.97 -4.45 -16.89
CA PHE A 336 -8.67 -5.24 -15.69
C PHE A 336 -9.09 -6.72 -15.83
N SER A 337 -10.18 -6.99 -16.56
CA SER A 337 -10.72 -8.36 -16.75
C SER A 337 -9.83 -9.23 -17.65
N LYS A 338 -8.96 -8.64 -18.48
CA LYS A 338 -8.10 -9.40 -19.40
C LYS A 338 -7.07 -10.22 -18.61
N TYR A 339 -6.92 -11.48 -18.99
CA TYR A 339 -5.95 -12.41 -18.39
C TYR A 339 -6.08 -12.54 -16.87
N ASN A 340 -7.32 -12.51 -16.34
CA ASN A 340 -7.62 -12.67 -14.92
C ASN A 340 -6.87 -13.88 -14.32
N SER A 341 -6.06 -13.62 -13.30
CA SER A 341 -5.28 -14.62 -12.56
C SER A 341 -6.08 -15.38 -11.50
N GLY A 342 -7.22 -14.85 -11.05
CA GLY A 342 -7.92 -15.38 -9.89
C GLY A 342 -7.17 -15.19 -8.57
N THR A 343 -6.20 -14.27 -8.54
CA THR A 343 -5.42 -13.90 -7.35
C THR A 343 -5.68 -12.45 -6.99
N TYR A 344 -5.52 -12.15 -5.70
CA TYR A 344 -5.96 -10.91 -5.06
C TYR A 344 -7.42 -10.57 -5.37
N ASN A 345 -8.31 -11.50 -5.04
CA ASN A 345 -9.74 -11.41 -5.37
C ASN A 345 -10.43 -10.30 -4.58
N SER A 346 -11.16 -9.42 -5.26
CA SER A 346 -11.35 -8.04 -4.78
C SER A 346 -12.63 -7.42 -5.30
N GLN A 347 -13.17 -6.44 -4.58
CA GLN A 347 -14.15 -5.47 -5.08
C GLN A 347 -13.45 -4.14 -5.31
N TYR A 348 -13.31 -3.72 -6.57
CA TYR A 348 -12.79 -2.43 -6.97
C TYR A 348 -13.94 -1.44 -7.18
N MET A 349 -13.73 -0.20 -6.77
CA MET A 349 -14.64 0.92 -6.96
C MET A 349 -13.91 1.98 -7.78
N VAL A 350 -14.35 2.17 -9.02
CA VAL A 350 -13.77 3.13 -9.96
C VAL A 350 -14.72 4.31 -10.10
N LEU A 351 -14.30 5.46 -9.60
CA LEU A 351 -15.07 6.70 -9.60
C LEU A 351 -14.59 7.62 -10.72
N ASP A 352 -15.48 7.97 -11.64
CA ASP A 352 -15.18 8.88 -12.76
C ASP A 352 -15.64 10.31 -12.43
N LEU A 353 -14.70 11.18 -12.10
CA LEU A 353 -15.01 12.57 -11.72
C LEU A 353 -15.59 13.38 -12.90
N SER A 354 -15.36 12.99 -14.15
CA SER A 354 -15.93 13.68 -15.32
C SER A 354 -17.45 13.52 -15.41
N ARG A 355 -18.01 12.50 -14.74
CA ARG A 355 -19.45 12.22 -14.68
C ARG A 355 -20.15 12.92 -13.52
N VAL A 356 -19.42 13.67 -12.70
CA VAL A 356 -19.93 14.36 -11.52
C VAL A 356 -19.90 15.86 -11.76
N SER A 357 -21.07 16.49 -11.64
CA SER A 357 -21.22 17.95 -11.64
C SER A 357 -21.79 18.37 -10.28
N LEU A 358 -20.92 18.91 -9.42
CA LEU A 358 -21.28 19.32 -8.07
C LEU A 358 -22.47 20.30 -8.06
N GLY A 359 -23.36 20.14 -7.09
CA GLY A 359 -24.59 20.92 -6.93
C GLY A 359 -25.64 20.72 -8.03
N ARG A 360 -25.42 19.78 -8.96
CA ARG A 360 -26.27 19.63 -10.17
C ARG A 360 -26.67 18.19 -10.47
N SER A 361 -25.70 17.33 -10.80
CA SER A 361 -26.01 15.98 -11.28
C SER A 361 -24.84 15.02 -11.16
N ILE A 362 -25.13 13.76 -10.87
CA ILE A 362 -24.21 12.63 -11.02
C ILE A 362 -24.76 11.77 -12.16
N ARG A 363 -24.02 11.68 -13.28
CA ARG A 363 -24.44 10.96 -14.50
C ARG A 363 -24.01 9.50 -14.45
N ASP A 364 -24.73 8.64 -15.17
CA ASP A 364 -24.37 7.22 -15.30
C ASP A 364 -22.90 7.09 -15.77
N GLY A 365 -22.24 6.05 -15.27
CA GLY A 365 -20.80 5.80 -15.38
C GLY A 365 -19.97 6.50 -14.31
N ALA A 366 -20.56 7.23 -13.36
CA ALA A 366 -19.81 7.89 -12.29
C ALA A 366 -19.17 6.90 -11.31
N LEU A 367 -19.81 5.76 -11.04
CA LEU A 367 -19.23 4.69 -10.23
C LEU A 367 -19.37 3.34 -10.94
N THR A 368 -18.25 2.73 -11.29
CA THR A 368 -18.21 1.34 -11.75
C THR A 368 -17.66 0.46 -10.63
N VAL A 369 -18.40 -0.57 -10.25
CA VAL A 369 -17.97 -1.57 -9.26
C VAL A 369 -17.58 -2.82 -10.01
N VAL A 370 -16.37 -3.33 -9.74
CA VAL A 370 -15.79 -4.51 -10.40
C VAL A 370 -15.43 -5.54 -9.34
N GLU A 371 -15.81 -6.79 -9.55
CA GLU A 371 -15.50 -7.89 -8.64
C GLU A 371 -14.88 -9.07 -9.37
N GLN A 372 -13.84 -9.64 -8.77
CA GLN A 372 -13.11 -10.76 -9.32
C GLN A 372 -13.10 -11.97 -8.38
N ILE A 373 -13.20 -13.15 -8.98
CA ILE A 373 -12.81 -14.46 -8.44
C ILE A 373 -12.02 -15.23 -9.52
N PRO A 374 -11.41 -16.40 -9.22
CA PRO A 374 -10.82 -17.23 -10.28
C PRO A 374 -11.86 -17.59 -11.35
N GLY A 375 -11.54 -17.30 -12.60
CA GLY A 375 -12.37 -17.61 -13.76
C GLY A 375 -13.51 -16.62 -14.07
N LEU A 376 -13.78 -15.63 -13.21
CA LEU A 376 -14.89 -14.70 -13.42
C LEU A 376 -14.56 -13.29 -12.92
N VAL A 377 -14.83 -12.29 -13.77
CA VAL A 377 -14.89 -10.88 -13.40
C VAL A 377 -16.26 -10.34 -13.78
N VAL A 378 -16.94 -9.70 -12.83
CA VAL A 378 -18.23 -9.05 -13.05
C VAL A 378 -18.08 -7.57 -12.75
N HIS A 379 -18.69 -6.71 -13.57
CA HIS A 379 -18.76 -5.28 -13.29
C HIS A 379 -20.16 -4.72 -13.54
N SER A 380 -20.50 -3.64 -12.86
CA SER A 380 -21.75 -2.91 -13.05
C SER A 380 -21.60 -1.44 -12.70
N ASP A 381 -22.45 -0.61 -13.30
CA ASP A 381 -22.60 0.79 -12.92
C ASP A 381 -23.45 0.90 -11.65
N GLN A 382 -22.87 1.49 -10.60
CA GLN A 382 -23.48 1.72 -9.29
C GLN A 382 -23.69 3.20 -8.98
N THR A 383 -23.75 4.04 -10.02
CA THR A 383 -24.06 5.47 -9.91
C THR A 383 -25.37 5.72 -9.16
N GLN A 384 -26.36 4.84 -9.30
CA GLN A 384 -27.63 4.99 -8.59
C GLN A 384 -27.48 4.97 -7.06
N ALA A 385 -26.56 4.16 -6.52
CA ALA A 385 -26.26 4.14 -5.09
C ALA A 385 -25.63 5.47 -4.64
N LEU A 386 -24.77 6.07 -5.46
CA LEU A 386 -24.20 7.40 -5.18
C LEU A 386 -25.26 8.49 -5.13
N ARG A 387 -26.24 8.46 -6.04
CA ARG A 387 -27.38 9.40 -6.00
C ARG A 387 -28.23 9.24 -4.73
N GLN A 388 -28.30 8.03 -4.17
CA GLN A 388 -28.95 7.76 -2.89
C GLN A 388 -28.10 8.17 -1.68
N GLY A 389 -26.82 8.43 -1.89
CA GLY A 389 -25.96 9.14 -0.94
C GLY A 389 -24.62 8.46 -0.67
N TYR A 390 -24.48 7.14 -0.85
CA TYR A 390 -23.22 6.46 -0.54
C TYR A 390 -23.05 5.08 -1.21
N TRP A 391 -21.79 4.66 -1.31
CA TRP A 391 -21.39 3.27 -1.56
C TRP A 391 -20.39 2.85 -0.47
N ALA A 392 -20.60 1.69 0.15
CA ALA A 392 -19.70 1.14 1.17
C ALA A 392 -19.15 -0.22 0.75
N SER A 393 -17.90 -0.50 1.12
CA SER A 393 -17.21 -1.76 0.82
C SER A 393 -16.50 -2.31 2.06
N TYR A 394 -16.60 -3.62 2.28
CA TYR A 394 -16.25 -4.26 3.55
C TYR A 394 -15.98 -5.77 3.42
N ASN A 395 -15.28 -6.20 2.35
CA ASN A 395 -14.82 -7.58 2.14
C ASN A 395 -15.92 -8.65 2.02
N VAL A 396 -17.11 -8.26 1.58
CA VAL A 396 -18.18 -9.18 1.20
C VAL A 396 -18.63 -8.81 -0.21
N PRO A 397 -18.67 -9.76 -1.16
CA PRO A 397 -19.03 -9.45 -2.54
C PRO A 397 -20.45 -8.91 -2.66
N PHE A 398 -20.61 -7.91 -3.52
CA PHE A 398 -21.88 -7.29 -3.86
C PHE A 398 -22.63 -8.07 -4.95
N HIS A 399 -21.94 -8.43 -6.04
CA HIS A 399 -22.58 -9.14 -7.16
C HIS A 399 -22.95 -10.56 -6.70
N ALA A 400 -24.23 -10.92 -6.88
CA ALA A 400 -24.77 -12.19 -6.39
C ALA A 400 -24.00 -13.40 -6.93
N ASP A 401 -23.59 -13.38 -8.20
CA ASP A 401 -22.82 -14.46 -8.81
C ASP A 401 -21.46 -14.63 -8.13
N ILE A 402 -20.75 -13.54 -7.87
CA ILE A 402 -19.47 -13.55 -7.16
C ILE A 402 -19.68 -14.07 -5.74
N TYR A 403 -20.67 -13.54 -5.01
CA TYR A 403 -21.01 -13.96 -3.64
C TYR A 403 -21.29 -15.46 -3.54
N ASN A 404 -22.09 -15.98 -4.47
CA ASN A 404 -22.50 -17.38 -4.49
C ASN A 404 -21.34 -18.30 -4.90
N LEU A 405 -20.65 -18.02 -6.01
CA LEU A 405 -19.58 -18.86 -6.54
C LEU A 405 -18.36 -18.92 -5.63
N SER A 406 -18.04 -17.81 -4.94
CA SER A 406 -16.96 -17.76 -3.94
C SER A 406 -17.33 -18.42 -2.61
N GLY A 407 -18.57 -18.87 -2.41
CA GLY A 407 -18.98 -19.67 -1.26
C GLY A 407 -19.43 -18.89 -0.02
N TYR A 408 -19.68 -17.58 -0.11
CA TYR A 408 -20.15 -16.81 1.06
C TYR A 408 -21.51 -17.29 1.59
N GLY A 409 -22.42 -17.73 0.72
CA GLY A 409 -23.72 -18.27 1.16
C GLY A 409 -23.60 -19.56 2.00
N VAL A 410 -22.54 -20.36 1.79
CA VAL A 410 -22.22 -21.50 2.66
C VAL A 410 -21.66 -21.02 3.99
N MET A 411 -20.76 -20.04 3.96
CA MET A 411 -20.17 -19.47 5.16
C MET A 411 -21.20 -18.77 6.04
N TRP A 412 -22.16 -18.06 5.47
CA TRP A 412 -23.26 -17.45 6.22
C TRP A 412 -24.10 -18.51 6.95
N ARG A 413 -24.54 -19.58 6.26
CA ARG A 413 -25.30 -20.66 6.91
C ARG A 413 -24.53 -21.33 8.05
N LYS A 414 -23.21 -21.44 7.95
CA LYS A 414 -22.36 -22.14 8.92
C LYS A 414 -21.87 -21.25 10.07
N HIS A 415 -21.59 -19.98 9.80
CA HIS A 415 -20.87 -19.08 10.71
C HIS A 415 -21.61 -17.78 11.02
N GLY A 416 -22.76 -17.54 10.41
CA GLY A 416 -23.66 -16.44 10.72
C GLY A 416 -23.40 -15.15 9.94
N GLU A 417 -23.93 -14.05 10.46
CA GLU A 417 -24.10 -12.76 9.75
C GLU A 417 -22.79 -12.08 9.32
N ASP A 418 -21.62 -12.49 9.84
CA ASP A 418 -20.33 -11.89 9.46
C ASP A 418 -20.02 -12.08 7.95
N PHE A 419 -20.67 -13.05 7.30
CA PHE A 419 -20.55 -13.35 5.86
C PHE A 419 -21.75 -12.87 5.04
N SER A 420 -22.72 -12.19 5.66
CA SER A 420 -23.85 -11.56 4.96
C SER A 420 -23.43 -10.20 4.42
N TYR A 421 -23.73 -9.92 3.15
CA TYR A 421 -23.46 -8.61 2.57
C TYR A 421 -24.17 -7.50 3.34
N ASP A 422 -25.44 -7.69 3.68
CA ASP A 422 -26.26 -6.66 4.33
C ASP A 422 -26.10 -6.60 5.85
N LEU A 423 -25.82 -7.74 6.49
CA LEU A 423 -25.93 -7.88 7.95
C LEU A 423 -24.60 -8.03 8.68
N CYS A 424 -23.47 -8.06 7.96
CA CYS A 424 -22.17 -8.04 8.63
C CYS A 424 -22.03 -6.74 9.47
N PRO A 425 -21.22 -6.76 10.56
CA PRO A 425 -21.10 -5.61 11.46
C PRO A 425 -20.80 -4.28 10.76
N ARG A 426 -19.91 -4.29 9.75
CA ARG A 426 -19.52 -3.09 9.01
C ARG A 426 -20.65 -2.56 8.13
N ALA A 427 -21.39 -3.43 7.45
CA ALA A 427 -22.58 -3.04 6.69
C ALA A 427 -23.61 -2.33 7.59
N LYS A 428 -23.86 -2.89 8.78
CA LYS A 428 -24.78 -2.30 9.77
C LYS A 428 -24.31 -0.94 10.28
N ILE A 429 -23.01 -0.80 10.60
CA ILE A 429 -22.43 0.46 11.06
C ILE A 429 -22.48 1.52 9.96
N PHE A 430 -22.04 1.20 8.73
CA PHE A 430 -22.13 2.14 7.61
C PHE A 430 -23.57 2.56 7.34
N ARG A 431 -24.52 1.61 7.28
CA ARG A 431 -25.94 1.92 7.05
C ARG A 431 -26.50 2.87 8.11
N ARG A 432 -26.13 2.69 9.39
CA ARG A 432 -26.56 3.54 10.50
C ARG A 432 -25.92 4.93 10.46
N ASP A 433 -24.62 5.00 10.19
CA ASP A 433 -23.81 6.19 10.51
C ASP A 433 -23.37 7.01 9.29
N GLN A 434 -23.44 6.48 8.07
CA GLN A 434 -22.99 7.20 6.86
C GLN A 434 -23.65 8.57 6.67
N ALA A 435 -24.89 8.73 7.14
CA ALA A 435 -25.62 10.00 7.04
C ALA A 435 -24.99 11.12 7.89
N ARG A 436 -24.15 10.78 8.88
CA ARG A 436 -23.43 11.74 9.72
C ARG A 436 -22.16 12.30 9.06
N VAL A 437 -21.79 11.78 7.88
CA VAL A 437 -20.68 12.32 7.10
C VAL A 437 -21.18 13.52 6.30
N THR A 438 -20.74 14.71 6.73
CA THR A 438 -21.11 16.02 6.16
C THR A 438 -19.94 16.75 5.52
N ASP A 439 -18.72 16.27 5.75
CA ASP A 439 -17.47 16.88 5.30
C ASP A 439 -16.31 15.87 5.40
N LEU A 440 -15.10 16.31 5.05
CA LEU A 440 -13.90 15.48 5.11
C LEU A 440 -13.52 15.09 6.55
N ALA A 441 -13.83 15.92 7.56
CA ALA A 441 -13.49 15.63 8.96
C ALA A 441 -14.37 14.52 9.54
N SER A 442 -15.67 14.58 9.30
CA SER A 442 -16.64 13.53 9.65
C SER A 442 -16.40 12.24 8.85
N LEU A 443 -15.91 12.33 7.61
CA LEU A 443 -15.45 11.17 6.83
C LEU A 443 -14.24 10.50 7.51
N LYS A 444 -13.22 11.26 7.90
CA LYS A 444 -12.09 10.73 8.67
C LYS A 444 -12.59 10.04 9.95
N HIS A 445 -13.54 10.66 10.65
CA HIS A 445 -14.10 10.11 11.90
C HIS A 445 -14.78 8.75 11.71
N ILE A 446 -15.65 8.58 10.70
CA ILE A 446 -16.31 7.28 10.47
C ILE A 446 -15.30 6.22 10.02
N MET A 447 -14.30 6.59 9.22
CA MET A 447 -13.30 5.65 8.70
C MET A 447 -12.26 5.22 9.74
N ARG A 448 -12.14 5.97 10.84
CA ARG A 448 -11.39 5.60 12.06
C ARG A 448 -12.25 4.95 13.13
N TYR A 449 -13.54 4.73 12.89
CA TYR A 449 -14.48 4.25 13.90
C TYR A 449 -14.17 2.82 14.36
N ASN A 450 -14.13 2.62 15.68
CA ASN A 450 -14.03 1.29 16.29
C ASN A 450 -15.11 1.09 17.37
N ASN A 451 -14.99 1.81 18.50
CA ASN A 451 -15.95 1.84 19.62
C ASN A 451 -16.51 0.47 20.07
N TYR A 452 -15.74 -0.61 19.89
CA TYR A 452 -16.24 -1.98 20.00
C TYR A 452 -16.82 -2.37 21.37
N ARG A 453 -16.45 -1.63 22.43
CA ARG A 453 -16.91 -1.85 23.80
C ARG A 453 -18.35 -1.38 24.03
N LYS A 454 -18.81 -0.41 23.24
CA LYS A 454 -20.13 0.23 23.40
C LYS A 454 -21.04 0.00 22.20
N ASP A 455 -20.49 -0.18 21.00
CA ASP A 455 -21.30 -0.40 19.81
C ASP A 455 -21.98 -1.78 19.83
N PRO A 456 -23.33 -1.85 19.79
CA PRO A 456 -24.04 -3.13 19.83
C PRO A 456 -23.73 -4.03 18.63
N TYR A 457 -23.39 -3.46 17.46
CA TYR A 457 -23.05 -4.26 16.28
C TYR A 457 -21.68 -4.93 16.39
N SER A 458 -20.80 -4.40 17.23
CA SER A 458 -19.48 -4.98 17.47
C SER A 458 -19.50 -6.18 18.41
N LYS A 459 -20.55 -6.32 19.23
CA LYS A 459 -20.71 -7.43 20.20
C LYS A 459 -19.44 -7.66 21.05
N GLY A 460 -18.79 -6.57 21.47
CA GLY A 460 -17.56 -6.62 22.26
C GLY A 460 -16.31 -7.10 21.52
N HIS A 461 -16.35 -7.29 20.19
CA HIS A 461 -15.21 -7.73 19.38
C HIS A 461 -14.52 -6.54 18.67
N PRO A 462 -13.22 -6.30 18.89
CA PRO A 462 -12.53 -5.08 18.42
C PRO A 462 -12.30 -5.01 16.90
N CYS A 463 -12.68 -6.05 16.16
CA CYS A 463 -12.65 -6.08 14.69
C CYS A 463 -14.02 -6.19 14.03
N LYS A 464 -15.12 -6.18 14.80
CA LYS A 464 -16.48 -6.11 14.25
C LYS A 464 -16.90 -4.65 14.11
N THR A 465 -16.12 -3.88 13.36
CA THR A 465 -16.23 -2.42 13.25
C THR A 465 -15.50 -1.91 11.99
N ILE A 466 -15.48 -0.60 11.70
CA ILE A 466 -14.91 -0.01 10.47
C ILE A 466 -13.38 0.01 10.47
N CYS A 467 -12.76 0.23 11.63
CA CYS A 467 -11.31 0.23 11.78
C CYS A 467 -10.89 -0.74 12.90
N CYS A 468 -10.68 -2.00 12.53
CA CYS A 468 -10.36 -3.12 13.42
C CYS A 468 -9.08 -2.89 14.26
N ARG A 469 -9.12 -3.36 15.51
CA ARG A 469 -7.99 -3.39 16.46
C ARG A 469 -7.78 -4.81 16.99
N ASN A 470 -7.20 -5.71 16.18
CA ASN A 470 -7.05 -7.13 16.55
C ASN A 470 -6.10 -7.32 17.74
N ASP A 471 -5.22 -6.35 17.96
CA ASP A 471 -4.30 -6.24 19.08
C ASP A 471 -5.03 -6.05 20.42
N LEU A 472 -6.27 -5.55 20.41
CA LEU A 472 -7.09 -5.35 21.61
C LEU A 472 -7.99 -6.54 21.94
N ARG A 473 -7.83 -7.69 21.28
CA ARG A 473 -8.61 -8.90 21.61
C ARG A 473 -8.17 -9.46 22.96
N LEU A 474 -9.16 -9.84 23.77
CA LEU A 474 -8.92 -10.49 25.06
C LEU A 474 -8.20 -11.85 24.93
N LYS A 475 -8.46 -12.58 23.84
CA LYS A 475 -7.87 -13.90 23.58
C LYS A 475 -7.05 -13.86 22.31
N LYS A 476 -5.78 -14.27 22.40
CA LYS A 476 -4.82 -14.34 21.29
C LYS A 476 -4.77 -13.01 20.50
N PRO A 477 -4.43 -11.88 21.16
CA PRO A 477 -4.24 -10.62 20.45
C PRO A 477 -3.15 -10.79 19.41
N ARG A 478 -3.28 -10.08 18.28
CA ARG A 478 -2.29 -10.10 17.19
C ARG A 478 -2.08 -8.67 16.69
N PRO A 479 -0.85 -8.30 16.29
CA PRO A 479 -0.55 -6.97 15.75
C PRO A 479 -1.08 -6.87 14.31
N GLY A 480 -2.37 -6.64 14.17
CA GLY A 480 -3.03 -6.49 12.88
C GLY A 480 -4.43 -5.90 13.00
N GLY A 481 -5.00 -5.56 11.85
CA GLY A 481 -6.25 -4.81 11.76
C GLY A 481 -6.03 -3.56 10.93
N CYS A 482 -6.90 -2.58 11.14
CA CYS A 482 -6.87 -1.30 10.45
C CYS A 482 -5.61 -0.52 10.84
N TYR A 483 -4.76 -0.14 9.87
CA TYR A 483 -3.52 0.58 10.14
C TYR A 483 -3.37 1.88 9.37
N ASP A 484 -4.35 2.30 8.58
CA ASP A 484 -4.33 3.62 7.97
C ASP A 484 -5.74 4.10 7.68
N THR A 485 -5.82 5.35 7.23
CA THR A 485 -6.95 5.87 6.48
C THR A 485 -6.45 6.89 5.49
N LYS A 486 -6.90 6.79 4.24
CA LYS A 486 -6.72 7.80 3.19
C LYS A 486 -8.07 8.39 2.84
N VAL A 487 -8.13 9.71 2.68
CA VAL A 487 -9.35 10.44 2.30
C VAL A 487 -9.05 11.45 1.21
N THR A 488 -10.02 11.71 0.36
CA THR A 488 -10.01 12.85 -0.58
C THR A 488 -11.43 13.32 -0.81
N ASP A 489 -11.56 14.48 -1.43
CA ASP A 489 -12.82 15.00 -1.95
C ASP A 489 -12.69 15.35 -3.44
N PHE A 490 -13.79 15.80 -4.06
CA PHE A 490 -13.82 16.13 -5.48
C PHE A 490 -12.75 17.15 -5.88
N HIS A 491 -12.46 18.13 -5.02
CA HIS A 491 -11.53 19.22 -5.32
C HIS A 491 -10.07 18.80 -5.15
N LEU A 492 -9.75 18.10 -4.05
CA LEU A 492 -8.42 17.57 -3.78
C LEU A 492 -8.02 16.51 -4.80
N ALA A 493 -8.94 15.60 -5.15
CA ALA A 493 -8.67 14.52 -6.08
C ALA A 493 -8.25 15.02 -7.47
N ARG A 494 -8.85 16.12 -7.95
CA ARG A 494 -8.45 16.78 -9.21
C ARG A 494 -7.03 17.36 -9.20
N GLN A 495 -6.48 17.58 -8.02
CA GLN A 495 -5.09 18.03 -7.80
C GLN A 495 -4.17 16.84 -7.47
N LEU A 496 -4.65 15.60 -7.61
CA LEU A 496 -3.97 14.38 -7.18
C LEU A 496 -3.58 14.43 -5.69
N ALA A 497 -4.40 15.11 -4.89
CA ALA A 497 -4.18 15.33 -3.47
C ALA A 497 -5.20 14.59 -2.60
N GLY A 498 -4.79 14.30 -1.37
CA GLY A 498 -5.64 13.72 -0.33
C GLY A 498 -5.02 13.93 1.04
N GLU A 499 -5.64 13.36 2.06
CA GLU A 499 -5.08 13.29 3.40
C GLU A 499 -4.95 11.84 3.85
N ALA A 500 -3.87 11.53 4.56
CA ALA A 500 -3.59 10.18 5.02
C ALA A 500 -3.09 10.17 6.47
N VAL A 501 -3.46 9.14 7.22
CA VAL A 501 -2.91 8.83 8.55
C VAL A 501 -2.41 7.38 8.55
N ASN A 502 -1.25 7.15 9.13
CA ASN A 502 -0.71 5.81 9.38
C ASN A 502 -0.85 5.45 10.86
N GLY A 503 -1.13 4.18 11.14
CA GLY A 503 -1.29 3.61 12.46
C GLY A 503 -2.69 3.11 12.80
N PRO A 504 -2.82 2.23 13.81
CA PRO A 504 -4.11 1.78 14.34
C PRO A 504 -4.92 2.88 15.04
N THR A 505 -6.24 2.72 15.12
CA THR A 505 -7.12 3.83 15.55
C THR A 505 -7.02 4.07 17.04
N THR A 506 -6.85 5.34 17.41
CA THR A 506 -6.88 5.85 18.79
C THR A 506 -8.22 6.51 19.12
N GLN A 507 -9.14 6.59 18.14
CA GLN A 507 -10.44 7.25 18.29
C GLN A 507 -11.26 6.65 19.44
N GLY A 508 -11.95 7.51 20.19
CA GLY A 508 -12.81 7.09 21.30
C GLY A 508 -12.04 6.66 22.55
N GLY A 509 -10.80 7.14 22.71
CA GLY A 509 -9.95 6.85 23.88
C GLY A 509 -9.29 5.47 23.82
N LEU A 510 -9.16 4.88 22.63
CA LEU A 510 -8.37 3.66 22.46
C LEU A 510 -6.89 3.99 22.60
N LEU A 511 -6.17 3.16 23.37
CA LEU A 511 -4.74 3.36 23.56
C LEU A 511 -4.00 3.28 22.22
N PRO A 512 -3.02 4.18 21.98
CA PRO A 512 -2.05 4.03 20.91
C PRO A 512 -1.45 2.63 20.88
N PHE A 513 -1.32 2.06 19.68
CA PHE A 513 -0.63 0.79 19.52
C PHE A 513 0.86 0.98 19.80
N SER A 514 1.48 0.04 20.53
CA SER A 514 2.91 0.01 20.79
C SER A 514 3.48 -1.39 20.54
N TRP A 515 4.61 -1.47 19.83
CA TRP A 515 5.32 -2.72 19.57
C TRP A 515 5.88 -3.36 20.84
N SER A 516 5.96 -2.64 21.96
CA SER A 516 6.39 -3.19 23.26
C SER A 516 5.54 -4.38 23.70
N HIS A 517 4.29 -4.46 23.24
CA HIS A 517 3.36 -5.56 23.53
C HIS A 517 3.44 -6.72 22.53
N PHE A 518 4.19 -6.57 21.43
CA PHE A 518 4.28 -7.53 20.32
C PHE A 518 5.71 -7.67 19.79
N ASN A 519 6.67 -7.73 20.71
CA ASN A 519 8.11 -7.71 20.42
C ASN A 519 8.62 -8.88 19.53
N SER A 520 7.88 -9.99 19.44
CA SER A 520 8.24 -11.17 18.65
C SER A 520 7.94 -11.06 17.16
N THR A 521 7.20 -10.05 16.73
CA THR A 521 6.89 -9.81 15.31
C THR A 521 7.99 -8.95 14.71
N ALA A 522 8.48 -9.23 13.50
CA ALA A 522 9.46 -8.37 12.83
C ALA A 522 8.86 -6.98 12.53
N HIS A 523 9.56 -5.91 12.93
CA HIS A 523 9.11 -4.51 12.79
C HIS A 523 10.30 -3.54 12.66
N LYS A 524 11.36 -3.94 11.95
CA LYS A 524 12.57 -3.12 11.77
C LYS A 524 12.21 -1.80 11.09
N GLY A 525 12.71 -0.69 11.63
CA GLY A 525 12.49 0.66 11.09
C GLY A 525 11.09 1.24 11.33
N LEU A 526 10.21 0.51 12.00
CA LEU A 526 8.86 0.99 12.32
C LEU A 526 8.85 1.86 13.59
N PRO A 527 8.00 2.90 13.67
CA PRO A 527 7.75 3.63 14.91
C PRO A 527 7.40 2.71 16.08
N GLN A 528 7.95 2.97 17.26
CA GLN A 528 7.69 2.16 18.47
C GLN A 528 6.21 2.25 18.90
N SER A 529 5.59 3.42 18.73
CA SER A 529 4.19 3.70 19.08
C SER A 529 3.52 4.52 17.97
N TYR A 530 2.22 4.32 17.79
CA TYR A 530 1.44 4.94 16.71
C TYR A 530 0.39 5.87 17.27
N ASN A 531 0.65 7.17 17.15
CA ASN A 531 -0.28 8.24 17.51
C ASN A 531 -0.17 9.42 16.53
N PHE A 532 -0.09 9.11 15.24
CA PHE A 532 0.03 10.12 14.18
C PHE A 532 -1.33 10.77 13.87
N SER A 533 -1.27 11.94 13.25
CA SER A 533 -2.43 12.68 12.74
C SER A 533 -2.50 12.58 11.22
N PHE A 534 -3.64 12.96 10.65
CA PHE A 534 -3.76 13.11 9.20
C PHE A 534 -2.79 14.18 8.69
N ILE A 535 -2.13 13.90 7.59
CA ILE A 535 -1.28 14.84 6.85
C ILE A 535 -1.74 14.94 5.39
N THR A 536 -1.54 16.10 4.79
CA THR A 536 -1.85 16.33 3.37
C THR A 536 -0.78 15.70 2.50
N MET A 537 -1.22 14.94 1.51
CA MET A 537 -0.39 14.31 0.49
C MET A 537 -0.71 14.96 -0.85
N LYS A 538 0.27 15.63 -1.47
CA LYS A 538 0.10 16.31 -2.75
C LYS A 538 1.42 16.34 -3.52
N PRO A 539 1.38 16.23 -4.86
CA PRO A 539 2.58 16.41 -5.68
C PRO A 539 3.07 17.86 -5.59
N THR A 540 4.38 18.06 -5.66
CA THR A 540 5.06 19.34 -5.50
C THR A 540 6.00 19.68 -6.66
N LEU A 541 6.60 18.69 -7.32
CA LEU A 541 7.53 18.90 -8.43
C LEU A 541 6.85 19.49 -9.69
N SER A 542 5.53 19.41 -9.77
CA SER A 542 4.74 20.06 -10.83
C SER A 542 4.47 21.56 -10.58
N LEU A 543 4.57 22.03 -9.34
CA LEU A 543 4.37 23.44 -8.97
C LEU A 543 5.63 24.30 -9.16
N TYR A 544 6.80 23.68 -9.36
CA TYR A 544 8.06 24.35 -9.70
C TYR A 544 8.21 24.59 -11.21
N GLN A 545 7.16 25.08 -11.86
CA GLN A 545 7.24 25.69 -13.19
C GLN A 545 7.32 27.21 -12.99
N PRO A 546 8.40 27.89 -13.41
CA PRO A 546 8.38 29.33 -13.59
C PRO A 546 7.29 29.74 -14.58
#